data_AF-A0A965Y9M0-F1
#
_entry.id   AF-A0A965Y9M0-F1
#
_cell.length_a   1.000
_cell.length_b   1.000
_cell.length_c   1.000
_cell.angle_alpha   90.00
_cell.angle_beta   90.00
_cell.angle_gamma   90.00
#
_symmetry.space_group_name_H-M   'P 1'
#
loop_
_entity.id
_entity.type
_entity.pdbx_description
1 polymer ?
#
loop_
_entity_poly.entity_id
_entity_poly.type
_entity_poly.pdbx_seq_one_letter_code
_entity_poly.pdbx_strand_id
1 'polypeptide(L)' 'VGELAAQIRKLRKPEPYKGKGIKYSDEIIRRKAGKAAAK' A
#
# COMPACT_ATOMS: atom_id res chain seq x y z
N VAL A 1 -17.56 1.63 -12.52
CA VAL A 1 -16.22 1.07 -12.90
C VAL A 1 -15.22 0.96 -11.76
N GLY A 2 -15.34 1.70 -10.65
CA GLY A 2 -14.38 1.61 -9.51
C GLY A 2 -14.58 0.43 -8.55
N GLU A 3 -15.71 -0.27 -8.59
CA GLU A 3 -16.06 -1.27 -7.57
C GLU A 3 -15.20 -2.54 -7.65
N LEU A 4 -14.93 -3.04 -8.85
CA LEU A 4 -14.01 -4.16 -9.06
C LEU A 4 -12.59 -3.82 -8.58
N ALA A 5 -12.11 -2.62 -8.92
CA ALA A 5 -10.80 -2.15 -8.49
C ALA A 5 -10.72 -2.00 -6.96
N ALA A 6 -11.83 -1.62 -6.31
CA ALA A 6 -11.92 -1.57 -4.85
C ALA A 6 -11.96 -2.98 -4.22
N GLN A 7 -12.63 -3.95 -4.83
CA GLN A 7 -12.64 -5.35 -4.38
C GLN A 7 -11.24 -5.97 -4.45
N ILE A 8 -10.50 -5.74 -5.53
CA ILE A 8 -9.13 -6.22 -5.70
C ILE A 8 -8.19 -5.59 -4.64
N ARG A 9 -8.31 -4.29 -4.38
CA ARG A 9 -7.53 -3.60 -3.33
C ARG A 9 -7.81 -4.11 -1.91
N LYS A 10 -9.03 -4.59 -1.62
CA LYS A 10 -9.38 -5.15 -0.30
C LYS A 10 -8.60 -6.42 0.03
N LEU A 11 -8.27 -7.24 -0.98
CA LEU A 11 -7.56 -8.50 -0.79
C LEU A 11 -6.15 -8.31 -0.22
N ARG A 12 -5.45 -7.26 -0.67
CA ARG A 12 -4.10 -6.96 -0.18
C ARG A 12 -3.82 -5.46 -0.26
N LYS A 13 -4.18 -4.76 0.83
CA LYS A 13 -3.91 -3.33 0.97
C LYS A 13 -2.40 -3.06 0.98
N PRO A 14 -1.94 -1.93 0.43
CA PRO A 14 -0.54 -1.57 0.44
C PRO A 14 -0.08 -1.27 1.88
N GLU A 15 0.99 -1.94 2.30
CA GLU A 15 1.53 -1.78 3.65
C GLU A 15 2.14 -0.37 3.86
N PRO A 16 1.97 0.23 5.05
CA PRO A 16 2.44 1.58 5.33
C PRO A 16 3.96 1.71 5.45
N TYR A 17 4.73 0.61 5.49
CA TYR A 17 6.19 0.67 5.62
C TYR A 17 6.90 0.48 4.28
N LYS A 18 6.60 -0.64 3.59
CA LYS A 18 7.25 -1.02 2.34
C LYS A 18 6.42 -0.66 1.10
N GLY A 19 5.18 -0.18 1.28
CA GLY A 19 4.24 0.08 0.18
C GLY A 19 3.86 -1.18 -0.60
N LYS A 20 4.07 -2.37 -0.01
CA LYS A 20 3.82 -3.66 -0.66
C LYS A 20 2.33 -3.97 -0.63
N GLY A 21 1.72 -4.19 -1.79
CA GLY A 21 0.31 -4.52 -1.95
C GLY A 21 -0.28 -3.91 -3.21
N ILE A 22 -1.60 -3.95 -3.33
CA ILE A 22 -2.34 -3.48 -4.50
C ILE A 22 -2.68 -2.01 -4.30
N LYS A 23 -2.11 -1.15 -5.14
CA LYS A 23 -2.32 0.31 -5.14
C LYS A 23 -2.90 0.75 -6.46
N TYR A 24 -3.52 1.93 -6.49
CA TYR A 24 -3.85 2.57 -7.75
C TYR A 24 -2.60 3.18 -8.41
N SER A 25 -2.64 3.35 -9.73
CA SER A 25 -1.51 3.83 -10.52
C SER A 25 -0.96 5.16 -10.01
N ASP A 26 -1.85 6.08 -9.63
CA ASP A 26 -1.52 7.44 -9.21
C ASP A 26 -1.47 7.60 -7.67
N GLU A 27 -1.56 6.51 -6.91
CA GLU A 27 -1.61 6.56 -5.44
C GLU A 27 -0.23 6.73 -4.81
N ILE A 28 -0.01 7.85 -4.11
CA ILE A 28 1.18 8.09 -3.30
C ILE A 28 0.96 7.52 -1.89
N ILE A 29 1.57 6.38 -1.60
CA ILE A 29 1.51 5.75 -0.27
C ILE A 29 2.46 6.49 0.67
N ARG A 30 1.90 7.11 1.73
CA ARG A 30 2.69 7.70 2.82
C ARG A 30 3.39 6.59 3.59
N ARG A 31 4.69 6.42 3.35
CA ARG A 31 5.50 5.44 4.06
C ARG A 31 5.85 5.96 5.45
N LYS A 32 5.53 5.20 6.49
CA LYS A 32 6.05 5.42 7.84
C LYS A 32 7.50 4.96 7.87
N ALA A 33 8.34 5.68 8.61
CA ALA A 33 9.67 5.20 8.96
C ALA A 33 9.51 3.83 9.62
N GLY A 34 10.08 2.78 9.01
CA GLY A 34 10.25 1.52 9.71
C GLY A 34 11.13 1.75 10.94
N LYS A 35 11.05 0.86 11.94
CA LYS A 35 12.11 0.80 12.95
C LYS A 35 13.41 0.59 12.17
N ALA A 36 14.27 1.61 12.16
CA ALA A 36 15.65 1.44 11.80
C ALA A 36 16.17 0.39 12.78
N ALA A 37 16.36 -0.85 12.31
CA ALA A 37 17.33 -1.70 12.95
C ALA A 37 18.64 -0.93 12.77
N ALA A 38 19.03 -0.22 13.83
CA ALA A 38 20.37 0.33 13.95
C ALA A 38 21.32 -0.81 13.58
N LYS A 39 22.14 -0.56 12.55
CA LYS A 39 23.27 -1.41 12.26
C LYS A 39 24.21 -1.40 13.47
#